data_AF-M2ZYW7-F1
#
_entry.id   AF-M2ZYW7-F1
#
_cell.length_a   1.000
_cell.length_b   1.000
_cell.length_c   1.000
_cell.angle_alpha   90.00
_cell.angle_beta   90.00
_cell.angle_gamma   90.00
#
_symmetry.space_group_name_H-M   'P 1'
#
loop_
_entity.id
_entity.type
_entity.pdbx_description
1 polymer ?
#
loop_
_entity_poly.entity_id
_entity_poly.type
_entity_poly.pdbx_seq_one_letter_code
_entity_poly.pdbx_strand_id
1 'polypeptide(L)'
;MWDGLDELDPGWTEHYLTATLQPYESGVLPPQVVQLLCIAVDASCTHMYGPGLQRHIRAALDLGVTAHEILEVLKLATTVGIHSLNLGVPILLEELSARDSS
;
A
#
# COMPACT_ATOMS: atom_id res chain seq x y z
N MET A 1 -2.55 0.67 -20.91
CA MET A 1 -3.13 0.85 -19.54
C MET A 1 -3.47 2.31 -19.29
N TRP A 2 -2.67 3.25 -19.82
CA TRP A 2 -2.91 4.68 -19.70
C TRP A 2 -3.65 5.29 -20.90
N ASP A 3 -3.78 4.54 -22.00
CA ASP A 3 -4.33 5.01 -23.28
C ASP A 3 -5.75 5.58 -23.13
N GLY A 4 -6.59 4.95 -22.31
CA GLY A 4 -7.95 5.44 -22.04
C GLY A 4 -8.02 6.69 -21.14
N LEU A 5 -6.99 6.96 -20.34
CA LEU A 5 -6.90 8.20 -19.55
C LEU A 5 -6.38 9.36 -20.40
N ASP A 6 -5.40 9.07 -21.27
CA ASP A 6 -4.85 10.03 -22.22
C ASP A 6 -5.91 10.52 -23.21
N GLU A 7 -6.74 9.63 -23.75
CA GLU A 7 -7.86 10.00 -24.64
C GLU A 7 -8.88 10.95 -23.98
N LEU A 8 -9.04 10.87 -22.66
CA LEU A 8 -10.01 11.67 -21.90
C LEU A 8 -9.45 13.03 -21.47
N ASP A 9 -8.21 13.04 -20.95
CA ASP A 9 -7.52 14.24 -20.53
C ASP A 9 -6.00 14.03 -20.60
N PRO A 10 -5.37 14.40 -21.73
CA PRO A 10 -3.93 14.23 -21.93
C PRO A 10 -3.11 15.05 -20.93
N GLY A 11 -3.54 16.28 -20.62
CA GLY A 11 -2.82 17.18 -19.72
C GLY A 11 -2.81 16.65 -18.30
N TRP A 12 -3.96 16.16 -17.81
CA TRP A 12 -4.02 15.50 -16.51
C TRP A 12 -3.19 14.22 -16.49
N THR A 13 -3.24 13.42 -17.55
CA THR A 13 -2.49 12.15 -17.64
C THR A 13 -0.98 12.38 -17.59
N GLU A 14 -0.46 13.39 -18.30
CA GLU A 14 0.95 13.79 -18.23
C GLU A 14 1.36 14.20 -16.82
N HIS A 15 0.55 15.02 -16.14
CA HIS A 15 0.82 15.45 -14.77
C HIS A 15 0.77 14.28 -13.78
N TYR A 16 -0.19 13.38 -13.92
CA TYR A 16 -0.30 12.18 -13.09
C TYR A 16 0.90 11.24 -13.27
N LEU A 17 1.31 10.99 -14.52
CA LEU A 17 2.49 10.17 -14.81
C LEU A 17 3.76 10.81 -14.24
N THR A 18 3.93 12.12 -14.41
CA THR A 18 5.07 12.85 -13.83
C THR A 18 5.12 12.69 -12.32
N ALA A 19 3.99 12.86 -11.62
CA ALA A 19 3.91 12.72 -10.18
C ALA A 19 4.17 11.27 -9.71
N THR A 20 3.68 10.28 -10.44
CA THR A 20 3.84 8.86 -10.07
C THR A 20 5.22 8.29 -10.40
N LEU A 21 5.94 8.86 -11.37
CA LEU A 21 7.30 8.47 -11.71
C LEU A 21 8.36 9.13 -10.82
N GLN A 22 8.06 10.29 -10.23
CA GLN A 22 9.00 11.06 -9.42
C GLN A 22 9.68 10.26 -8.28
N PRO A 23 9.00 9.34 -7.54
CA PRO A 23 9.66 8.48 -6.56
C PRO A 23 10.75 7.57 -7.15
N TYR A 24 10.59 7.14 -8.40
CA TYR A 24 11.55 6.28 -9.10
C TYR A 24 12.72 7.07 -9.70
N GLU A 25 12.45 8.28 -10.19
CA GLU A 25 13.43 9.11 -10.93
C GLU A 25 14.27 10.01 -10.03
N SER A 26 13.76 10.40 -8.85
CA SER A 26 14.42 11.34 -7.95
C SER A 26 15.75 10.84 -7.37
N GLY A 27 16.01 9.52 -7.39
CA GLY A 27 17.20 8.91 -6.80
C GLY A 27 17.24 8.93 -5.26
N VAL A 28 16.21 9.48 -4.60
CA VAL A 28 16.13 9.55 -3.13
C VAL A 28 15.91 8.15 -2.54
N LEU A 29 15.08 7.34 -3.19
CA LEU A 29 14.84 5.94 -2.81
C LEU A 29 15.39 5.02 -3.91
N PRO A 30 16.03 3.90 -3.54
CA PRO A 30 16.34 2.86 -4.50
C PRO A 30 15.05 2.34 -5.17
N PRO A 31 15.05 2.03 -6.48
CA PRO A 31 13.88 1.51 -7.18
C PRO A 31 13.26 0.27 -6.51
N GLN A 32 14.07 -0.59 -5.89
CA GLN A 32 13.63 -1.75 -5.12
C GLN A 32 12.73 -1.34 -3.95
N VAL A 33 13.13 -0.29 -3.21
CA VAL A 33 12.37 0.21 -2.05
C VAL A 33 11.04 0.78 -2.51
N VAL A 34 11.01 1.50 -3.63
CA VAL A 34 9.76 2.01 -4.20
C VAL A 34 8.80 0.87 -4.56
N GLN A 35 9.31 -0.20 -5.20
CA GLN A 35 8.47 -1.37 -5.49
C GLN A 35 7.95 -2.05 -4.22
N LEU A 36 8.78 -2.21 -3.19
CA LEU A 36 8.35 -2.78 -1.90
C LEU A 36 7.27 -1.92 -1.23
N LEU A 37 7.35 -0.59 -1.33
CA LEU A 37 6.29 0.31 -0.84
C LEU A 37 4.99 0.13 -1.62
N CYS A 38 5.05 0.04 -2.96
CA CYS A 38 3.86 -0.22 -3.76
C CYS A 38 3.22 -1.58 -3.42
N ILE A 39 4.02 -2.63 -3.20
CA ILE A 39 3.54 -3.93 -2.72
C ILE A 39 2.80 -3.78 -1.38
N ALA A 40 3.37 -3.05 -0.42
CA ALA A 40 2.76 -2.84 0.89
C ALA A 40 1.40 -2.14 0.78
N VAL A 41 1.31 -1.10 -0.06
CA VAL A 41 0.07 -0.34 -0.31
C VAL A 41 -1.00 -1.23 -0.93
N ASP A 42 -0.67 -1.97 -2.00
CA ASP A 42 -1.63 -2.80 -2.72
C ASP A 42 -2.06 -4.04 -1.92
N ALA A 43 -1.18 -4.59 -1.08
CA ALA A 43 -1.48 -5.75 -0.25
C ALA A 43 -2.26 -5.41 1.03
N SER A 44 -2.28 -4.14 1.46
CA SER A 44 -2.99 -3.72 2.68
C SER A 44 -4.47 -4.16 2.64
N CYS A 45 -5.01 -4.59 3.78
CA CYS A 45 -6.42 -4.97 3.91
C CYS A 45 -7.40 -3.81 3.66
N THR A 46 -6.90 -2.57 3.67
CA THR A 46 -7.66 -1.37 3.32
C THR A 46 -7.69 -1.09 1.81
N HIS A 47 -6.91 -1.80 1.00
CA HIS A 47 -6.80 -1.57 -0.44
C HIS A 47 -7.01 -2.84 -1.27
N MET A 48 -6.28 -3.92 -1.00
CA MET A 48 -6.38 -5.23 -1.65
C MET A 48 -6.44 -5.18 -3.19
N TYR A 49 -5.61 -4.32 -3.80
CA TYR A 49 -5.59 -4.15 -5.25
C TYR A 49 -4.72 -5.20 -5.94
N GLY A 50 -5.33 -6.35 -6.25
CA GLY A 50 -4.65 -7.51 -6.84
C GLY A 50 -3.85 -7.23 -8.13
N PRO A 51 -4.38 -6.48 -9.12
CA PRO A 51 -3.64 -6.19 -10.35
C PRO A 51 -2.35 -5.39 -10.11
N GLY A 52 -2.39 -4.38 -9.25
CA GLY A 52 -1.21 -3.60 -8.87
C GLY A 52 -0.20 -4.44 -8.10
N LEU A 53 -0.68 -5.22 -7.13
CA LEU A 53 0.17 -6.12 -6.34
C LEU A 53 0.98 -7.08 -7.23
N GLN A 54 0.32 -7.70 -8.21
CA GLN A 54 1.00 -8.59 -9.16
C GLN A 54 2.03 -7.86 -10.02
N ARG A 55 1.71 -6.65 -10.50
CA ARG A 55 2.62 -5.79 -11.27
C ARG A 55 3.86 -5.44 -10.47
N HIS A 56 3.68 -4.98 -9.22
CA HIS A 56 4.78 -4.53 -8.37
C HIS A 56 5.64 -5.69 -7.86
N ILE A 57 5.05 -6.85 -7.55
CA ILE A 57 5.82 -8.07 -7.25
C ILE A 57 6.72 -8.46 -8.43
N ARG A 58 6.19 -8.46 -9.66
CA ARG A 58 6.99 -8.80 -10.85
C ARG A 58 8.14 -7.81 -11.04
N ALA A 59 7.86 -6.51 -10.97
CA ALA A 59 8.87 -5.48 -11.12
C ALA A 59 9.93 -5.52 -10.00
N ALA A 60 9.55 -5.85 -8.76
CA ALA A 60 10.50 -6.04 -7.66
C ALA A 60 11.46 -7.21 -7.93
N LEU A 61 10.94 -8.34 -8.39
CA LEU A 61 11.74 -9.52 -8.76
C LEU A 61 12.71 -9.20 -9.90
N ASP A 62 12.26 -8.45 -10.92
CA ASP A 62 13.10 -8.01 -12.04
C ASP A 62 14.25 -7.08 -11.59
N LEU A 63 14.06 -6.35 -10.49
CA LEU A 63 15.08 -5.49 -9.85
C LEU A 63 15.98 -6.25 -8.84
N GLY A 64 15.83 -7.57 -8.74
CA GLY A 64 16.64 -8.44 -7.88
C GLY A 64 16.17 -8.54 -6.42
N VAL A 65 14.98 -8.02 -6.09
CA VAL A 65 14.38 -8.23 -4.76
C VAL A 65 14.02 -9.70 -4.61
N THR A 66 14.34 -10.26 -3.45
CA THR A 66 14.09 -11.68 -3.19
C THR A 66 12.63 -11.94 -2.80
N ALA A 67 12.16 -13.17 -3.05
CA ALA A 67 10.86 -13.61 -2.56
C ALA A 67 10.73 -13.53 -1.03
N HIS A 68 11.86 -13.63 -0.30
CA HIS A 68 11.87 -13.50 1.16
C HIS A 68 11.59 -12.05 1.60
N GLU A 69 12.25 -11.06 0.98
CA GLU A 69 11.98 -9.64 1.26
C GLU A 69 10.52 -9.26 0.94
N ILE A 70 9.98 -9.77 -0.17
CA ILE A 70 8.56 -9.57 -0.51
C ILE A 70 7.65 -10.18 0.55
N LEU A 71 7.94 -11.41 1.00
CA LEU A 71 7.17 -12.05 2.06
C LEU A 71 7.21 -11.25 3.38
N GLU A 72 8.35 -10.66 3.73
CA GLU A 72 8.45 -9.79 4.91
C GLU A 72 7.54 -8.56 4.78
N VAL A 73 7.49 -7.93 3.60
CA VAL A 73 6.55 -6.83 3.36
C VAL A 73 5.09 -7.26 3.47
N LEU A 74 4.73 -8.44 2.95
CA LEU A 74 3.37 -8.97 3.08
C LEU A 74 3.00 -9.24 4.56
N LYS A 75 3.93 -9.74 5.37
CA LYS A 75 3.72 -9.89 6.82
C LYS A 75 3.48 -8.53 7.48
N LEU A 76 4.27 -7.51 7.13
CA LEU A 76 4.07 -6.15 7.64
C LEU A 76 2.69 -5.59 7.25
N ALA A 77 2.21 -5.84 6.03
CA ALA A 77 0.88 -5.39 5.61
C ALA A 77 -0.25 -5.95 6.50
N THR A 78 -0.08 -7.15 7.09
CA THR A 78 -1.08 -7.72 8.01
C THR A 78 -1.21 -6.96 9.33
N THR A 79 -0.19 -6.19 9.74
CA THR A 79 -0.22 -5.50 11.03
C THR A 79 -1.24 -4.37 11.07
N VAL A 80 -1.71 -3.87 9.92
CA VAL A 80 -2.78 -2.86 9.83
C VAL A 80 -4.04 -3.32 10.58
N GLY A 81 -4.31 -4.63 10.61
CA GLY A 81 -5.47 -5.19 11.32
C GLY A 81 -5.48 -4.96 12.83
N ILE A 82 -4.33 -4.73 13.47
CA ILE A 82 -4.26 -4.47 14.92
C ILE A 82 -4.96 -3.16 15.30
N HIS A 83 -5.12 -2.23 14.35
CA HIS A 83 -5.76 -0.94 14.60
C HIS A 83 -7.23 -1.08 15.00
N SER A 84 -7.91 -2.16 14.59
CA SER A 84 -9.26 -2.47 15.08
C SER A 84 -9.28 -2.75 16.58
N LEU A 85 -8.26 -3.39 17.13
CA LEU A 85 -8.16 -3.65 18.57
C LEU A 85 -7.77 -2.38 19.34
N ASN A 86 -6.88 -1.56 18.77
CA ASN A 86 -6.49 -0.29 19.39
C ASN A 86 -7.68 0.64 19.63
N LEU A 87 -8.70 0.58 18.77
CA LEU A 87 -9.96 1.31 18.95
C LEU A 87 -10.98 0.53 19.77
N GLY A 88 -11.15 -0.76 19.47
CA GLY A 88 -12.23 -1.57 20.06
C GLY A 88 -12.03 -1.89 21.54
N VAL A 89 -10.79 -2.09 22.00
CA VAL A 89 -10.52 -2.42 23.41
C VAL A 89 -10.86 -1.25 24.35
N PRO A 90 -10.41 0.00 24.10
CA PRO A 90 -10.84 1.14 24.90
C PRO A 90 -12.36 1.32 24.95
N ILE A 91 -13.04 1.27 23.80
CA ILE A 91 -14.51 1.40 23.72
C ILE A 91 -15.19 0.31 24.56
N LEU A 92 -14.72 -0.94 24.48
CA LEU A 92 -15.27 -2.03 25.29
C LEU A 92 -15.14 -1.76 26.80
N LEU A 93 -14.01 -1.22 27.24
CA LEU A 93 -13.79 -0.88 28.65
C LEU A 93 -14.69 0.26 29.13
N GLU A 94 -14.93 1.26 28.26
CA GLU A 94 -15.88 2.35 28.53
C GLU A 94 -17.30 1.82 28.74
N GLU A 95 -17.78 0.96 27.84
CA GLU A 95 -19.13 0.38 27.91
C GLU A 95 -19.32 -0.54 29.13
N LEU A 96 -18.30 -1.34 29.48
CA LEU A 96 -18.35 -2.17 30.68
C LEU A 96 -18.46 -1.31 31.95
N SER A 97 -17.69 -0.22 32.02
CA SER A 97 -17.72 0.70 33.16
C SER A 97 -19.06 1.44 33.27
N ALA A 98 -19.65 1.82 32.14
CA ALA A 98 -20.97 2.45 32.09
C ALA A 98 -22.08 1.49 32.55
N ARG A 99 -22.02 0.22 32.15
CA ARG A 99 -22.96 -0.82 32.58
C ARG A 99 -22.90 -1.09 34.07
N ASP A 100 -21.69 -1.20 34.63
CA ASP A 100 -21.50 -1.51 36.05
C ASP A 100 -21.88 -0.32 36.97
N SER A 101 -22.02 0.88 36.40
CA SER A 101 -22.43 2.11 37.11
C SER A 101 -23.95 2.39 37.04
N SER A 102 -24.71 1.58 36.29
CA SER A 102 -26.18 1.71 36.12
C SER A 102 -26.95 0.68 36.93
#